data_AF-A0A7S1BHC8-F1
#
_entry.id   AF-A0A7S1BHC8-F1
#
_cell.length_a   1.000
_cell.length_b   1.000
_cell.length_c   1.000
_cell.angle_alpha   90.00
_cell.angle_beta   90.00
_cell.angle_gamma   90.00
#
_symmetry.space_group_name_H-M   'P 1'
#
loop_
_entity.id
_entity.type
_entity.pdbx_description
1 polymer ?
#
loop_
_entity_poly.entity_id
_entity_poly.type
_entity_poly.pdbx_seq_one_letter_code
_entity_poly.pdbx_strand_id
1 'polypeptide(L)'
;VNRAGRAVRKEGDVVCPDAARLCEAEGVGTVVLDKTGTVTADTARLAQVVARNVKEEDEAHAVLAACHSLVEAEASGEGRQLAGDPLELAAVAGGSWQYDAEERCATAPDTAGTPGRWAKMWQLCTFPFDPATRSSTAVVLARESAGSHRLLRLTKGSPEALRPAPRAAPEPLHWYDARRASL
;
A
#
# COMPACT_ATOMS: atom_id res chain seq x y z
N VAL A 1 -32.04 -21.53 28.07
CA VAL A 1 -32.18 -20.51 27.00
C VAL A 1 -31.54 -19.16 27.38
N ASN A 2 -32.10 -18.40 28.34
CA ASN A 2 -31.60 -17.07 28.74
C ASN A 2 -30.17 -17.00 29.34
N ARG A 3 -29.62 -18.11 29.85
CA ARG A 3 -28.24 -18.20 30.35
C ARG A 3 -27.23 -18.45 29.23
N ALA A 4 -27.58 -19.34 28.30
CA ALA A 4 -26.73 -19.70 27.14
C ALA A 4 -26.58 -18.53 26.17
N GLY A 5 -27.67 -17.85 25.81
CA GLY A 5 -27.60 -16.65 24.95
C GLY A 5 -26.79 -15.50 25.57
N ARG A 6 -26.84 -15.34 26.91
CA ARG A 6 -26.01 -14.36 27.62
C ARG A 6 -24.53 -14.75 27.67
N ALA A 7 -24.22 -16.03 27.81
CA ALA A 7 -22.85 -16.53 27.75
C ALA A 7 -22.24 -16.30 26.36
N VAL A 8 -22.94 -16.70 25.30
CA VAL A 8 -22.48 -16.55 23.91
C VAL A 8 -22.28 -15.08 23.51
N ARG A 9 -23.16 -14.18 23.94
CA ARG A 9 -22.97 -12.73 23.72
C ARG A 9 -21.77 -12.17 24.49
N LYS A 10 -21.54 -12.63 25.72
CA LYS A 10 -20.42 -12.16 26.55
C LYS A 10 -19.06 -12.69 26.05
N GLU A 11 -19.04 -13.92 25.57
CA GLU A 11 -17.79 -14.63 25.25
C GLU A 11 -17.39 -14.51 23.78
N GLY A 12 -18.36 -14.36 22.86
CA GLY A 12 -18.09 -14.36 21.41
C GLY A 12 -18.63 -13.15 20.64
N ASP A 13 -19.23 -12.17 21.33
CA ASP A 13 -19.94 -11.03 20.70
C ASP A 13 -20.98 -11.47 19.66
N VAL A 14 -21.59 -12.65 19.87
CA VAL A 14 -22.60 -13.19 18.97
C VAL A 14 -23.98 -12.84 19.49
N VAL A 15 -24.78 -12.19 18.64
CA VAL A 15 -26.20 -11.95 18.89
C VAL A 15 -27.01 -13.10 18.30
N CYS A 16 -27.68 -13.85 19.17
CA CYS A 16 -28.58 -14.92 18.77
C CYS A 16 -30.05 -14.47 18.97
N PRO A 17 -30.75 -14.03 17.90
CA PRO A 17 -32.13 -13.55 18.01
C PRO A 17 -33.14 -14.67 18.26
N ASP A 18 -32.81 -15.91 17.89
CA ASP A 18 -33.63 -17.10 18.10
C ASP A 18 -32.84 -18.17 18.83
N ALA A 19 -33.18 -18.37 20.09
CA ALA A 19 -32.42 -19.25 20.97
C ALA A 19 -32.66 -20.74 20.74
N ALA A 20 -33.62 -21.14 19.89
CA ALA A 20 -33.74 -22.52 19.42
C ALA A 20 -32.55 -22.92 18.52
N ARG A 21 -32.02 -21.96 17.73
CA ARG A 21 -30.89 -22.19 16.81
C ARG A 21 -29.56 -22.47 17.51
N LEU A 22 -29.43 -22.10 18.79
CA LEU A 22 -28.26 -22.46 19.60
C LEU A 22 -28.14 -23.98 19.78
N CYS A 23 -29.26 -24.69 19.90
CA CYS A 23 -29.26 -26.14 20.05
C CYS A 23 -29.03 -26.85 18.72
N GLU A 24 -29.42 -26.25 17.60
CA GLU A 24 -29.23 -26.81 16.25
C GLU A 24 -27.75 -26.81 15.82
N ALA A 25 -26.94 -25.91 16.38
CA ALA A 25 -25.52 -25.80 16.07
C ALA A 25 -24.71 -27.07 16.42
N GLU A 26 -25.14 -27.85 17.42
CA GLU A 26 -24.48 -29.10 17.84
C GLU A 26 -24.53 -30.18 16.75
N GLY A 27 -25.56 -30.17 15.90
CA GLY A 27 -25.78 -31.19 14.86
C GLY A 27 -25.19 -30.84 13.48
N VAL A 28 -24.46 -29.73 13.37
CA VAL A 28 -23.94 -29.24 12.07
C VAL A 28 -22.72 -30.05 11.64
N GLY A 29 -22.85 -30.86 10.59
CA GLY A 29 -21.75 -31.66 10.01
C GLY A 29 -20.92 -30.93 8.94
N THR A 30 -21.40 -29.79 8.44
CA THR A 30 -20.75 -29.02 7.37
C THR A 30 -20.88 -27.53 7.64
N VAL A 31 -19.77 -26.80 7.54
CA VAL A 31 -19.75 -25.33 7.65
C VAL A 31 -19.47 -24.74 6.27
N VAL A 32 -20.35 -23.86 5.80
CA VAL A 32 -20.16 -23.09 4.58
C VAL A 32 -19.76 -21.68 4.97
N LEU A 33 -18.61 -21.22 4.47
CA LEU A 33 -18.06 -19.91 4.78
C LEU A 33 -18.06 -19.05 3.53
N ASP A 34 -18.57 -17.82 3.66
CA ASP A 34 -18.26 -16.78 2.69
C ASP A 34 -16.80 -16.33 2.86
N LYS A 35 -16.18 -15.81 1.80
CA LYS A 35 -14.76 -15.42 1.85
C LYS A 35 -14.59 -14.00 2.37
N THR A 36 -15.23 -13.01 1.76
CA THR A 36 -14.95 -11.58 2.04
C THR A 36 -15.73 -11.11 3.26
N GLY A 37 -15.08 -10.45 4.22
CA GLY A 37 -15.72 -10.01 5.45
C GLY A 37 -16.03 -11.14 6.45
N THR A 38 -15.72 -12.40 6.10
CA THR A 38 -15.92 -13.57 6.96
C THR A 38 -14.59 -14.31 7.20
N VAL A 39 -14.00 -14.91 6.16
CA VAL A 39 -12.69 -15.58 6.26
C VAL A 39 -11.55 -14.57 6.14
N THR A 40 -11.69 -13.60 5.23
CA THR A 40 -10.73 -12.52 5.04
C THR A 40 -11.35 -11.18 5.42
N ALA A 41 -10.55 -10.25 5.92
CA ALA A 41 -10.99 -8.86 6.03
C ALA A 41 -11.43 -8.34 4.65
N ASP A 42 -12.44 -7.45 4.65
CA ASP A 42 -12.86 -6.72 3.44
C ASP A 42 -12.03 -5.44 3.26
N THR A 43 -10.71 -5.59 3.35
CA THR A 43 -9.76 -4.49 3.21
C THR A 43 -8.53 -4.94 2.42
N ALA A 44 -8.01 -4.04 1.59
CA ALA A 44 -6.73 -4.25 0.92
C ALA A 44 -5.59 -4.04 1.92
N ARG A 45 -4.53 -4.85 1.78
CA ARG A 45 -3.27 -4.70 2.53
C ARG A 45 -2.08 -4.99 1.64
N LEU A 46 -0.98 -4.27 1.81
CA LEU A 46 0.29 -4.66 1.21
C LEU A 46 0.78 -5.93 1.93
N ALA A 47 0.81 -7.04 1.20
CA ALA A 47 1.24 -8.32 1.76
C ALA A 47 2.77 -8.46 1.78
N GLN A 48 3.43 -8.09 0.68
CA GLN A 48 4.87 -8.21 0.52
C GLN A 48 5.35 -7.37 -0.67
N VAL A 49 6.56 -6.82 -0.57
CA VAL A 49 7.35 -6.35 -1.72
C VAL A 49 8.32 -7.44 -2.15
N VAL A 50 8.27 -7.83 -3.43
CA VAL A 50 9.17 -8.83 -4.00
C VAL A 50 10.27 -8.09 -4.76
N ALA A 51 11.49 -8.13 -4.22
CA ALA A 51 12.66 -7.45 -4.75
C ALA A 51 13.88 -8.37 -4.75
N ARG A 52 14.91 -8.08 -5.55
CA ARG A 52 16.14 -8.91 -5.58
C ARG A 52 17.05 -8.68 -4.38
N ASN A 53 16.99 -7.48 -3.82
CA ASN A 53 17.85 -7.05 -2.74
C ASN A 53 17.14 -5.97 -1.91
N VAL A 54 17.69 -5.70 -0.73
CA VAL A 54 17.16 -4.73 0.24
C VAL A 54 17.11 -3.30 -0.31
N LYS A 55 17.99 -2.96 -1.26
CA LYS A 55 17.98 -1.64 -1.89
C LYS A 55 16.79 -1.47 -2.82
N GLU A 56 16.52 -2.45 -3.68
CA GLU A 56 15.34 -2.45 -4.56
C GLU A 56 14.04 -2.47 -3.76
N GLU A 57 14.01 -3.19 -2.63
CA GLU A 57 12.86 -3.20 -1.72
C GLU A 57 12.59 -1.82 -1.11
N ASP A 58 13.63 -1.13 -0.63
CA ASP A 58 13.53 0.24 -0.11
C ASP A 58 13.11 1.24 -1.20
N GLU A 59 13.66 1.12 -2.42
CA GLU A 59 13.26 1.94 -3.56
C GLU A 59 11.80 1.69 -3.95
N ALA A 60 11.31 0.44 -3.87
CA ALA A 60 9.91 0.13 -4.11
C ALA A 60 9.00 0.76 -3.05
N HIS A 61 9.34 0.69 -1.76
CA HIS A 61 8.60 1.38 -0.70
C HIS A 61 8.60 2.90 -0.92
N ALA A 62 9.74 3.48 -1.33
CA ALA A 62 9.83 4.90 -1.67
C ALA A 62 8.89 5.27 -2.83
N VAL A 63 8.87 4.47 -3.89
CA VAL A 63 7.96 4.67 -5.04
C VAL A 63 6.51 4.55 -4.61
N LEU A 64 6.14 3.58 -3.80
CA LEU A 64 4.76 3.42 -3.33
C LEU A 64 4.30 4.62 -2.48
N ALA A 65 5.18 5.12 -1.61
CA ALA A 65 4.90 6.28 -0.76
C ALA A 65 4.93 7.62 -1.51
N ALA A 66 5.71 7.76 -2.58
CA ALA A 66 5.89 9.03 -3.28
C ALA A 66 5.18 9.10 -4.65
N CYS A 67 4.67 7.99 -5.19
CA CYS A 67 3.94 7.94 -6.46
C CYS A 67 2.51 7.47 -6.22
N HIS A 68 1.63 8.35 -5.76
CA HIS A 68 0.20 8.07 -5.57
C HIS A 68 -0.64 9.32 -5.80
N SER A 69 -1.96 9.16 -5.80
CA SER A 69 -2.94 10.25 -5.97
C SER A 69 -3.75 10.54 -4.70
N LEU A 70 -3.43 9.88 -3.58
CA LEU A 70 -4.06 10.11 -2.27
C LEU A 70 -4.07 11.59 -1.87
N VAL A 71 -5.16 12.00 -1.22
CA VAL A 71 -5.37 13.34 -0.68
C VAL A 71 -5.68 13.27 0.81
N GLU A 72 -5.47 14.37 1.53
CA GLU A 72 -5.93 14.47 2.92
C GLU A 72 -7.45 14.58 2.95
N ALA A 73 -8.10 13.73 3.74
CA ALA A 73 -9.52 13.80 4.03
C ALA A 73 -9.77 14.78 5.19
N GLU A 74 -10.93 15.43 5.20
CA GLU A 74 -11.33 16.28 6.33
C GLU A 74 -11.38 15.48 7.64
N ALA A 75 -10.78 16.02 8.70
CA ALA A 75 -10.57 15.32 9.96
C ALA A 75 -11.91 14.96 10.64
N SER A 76 -12.23 13.67 10.69
CA SER A 76 -13.34 13.11 11.46
C SER A 76 -12.88 12.77 12.89
N GLY A 77 -12.38 13.74 13.65
CA GLY A 77 -12.09 13.61 15.09
C GLY A 77 -10.97 12.63 15.50
N GLU A 78 -10.55 11.71 14.62
CA GLU A 78 -9.51 10.71 14.84
C GLU A 78 -8.34 10.92 13.85
N GLY A 79 -7.59 12.01 14.03
CA GLY A 79 -6.37 12.27 13.28
C GLY A 79 -6.55 12.63 11.80
N ARG A 80 -5.43 12.80 11.10
CA ARG A 80 -5.38 13.04 9.65
C ARG A 80 -5.55 11.71 8.92
N GLN A 81 -6.56 11.62 8.05
CA GLN A 81 -6.84 10.41 7.28
C GLN A 81 -6.54 10.67 5.80
N LEU A 82 -5.83 9.75 5.15
CA LEU A 82 -5.68 9.77 3.69
C LEU A 82 -6.95 9.20 3.04
N ALA A 83 -7.39 9.80 1.94
CA ALA A 83 -8.45 9.31 1.09
C ALA A 83 -7.97 9.11 -0.35
N GLY A 84 -8.50 8.08 -1.00
CA GLY A 84 -8.19 7.73 -2.39
C GLY A 84 -8.41 6.24 -2.66
N ASP A 85 -7.71 5.71 -3.65
CA ASP A 85 -7.79 4.30 -4.03
C ASP A 85 -7.37 3.39 -2.83
N PRO A 86 -8.18 2.39 -2.44
CA PRO A 86 -7.83 1.45 -1.37
C PRO A 86 -6.49 0.73 -1.55
N LEU A 87 -6.06 0.48 -2.79
CA LEU A 87 -4.76 -0.13 -3.08
C LEU A 87 -3.60 0.84 -2.82
N GLU A 88 -3.78 2.13 -3.15
CA GLU A 88 -2.79 3.16 -2.82
C GLU A 88 -2.70 3.37 -1.31
N LEU A 89 -3.85 3.41 -0.62
CA LEU A 89 -3.90 3.48 0.85
C LEU A 89 -3.17 2.31 1.49
N ALA A 90 -3.46 1.08 1.03
CA ALA A 90 -2.81 -0.13 1.52
C ALA A 90 -1.29 -0.14 1.26
N ALA A 91 -0.87 0.37 0.10
CA ALA A 91 0.54 0.43 -0.28
C ALA A 91 1.33 1.44 0.57
N VAL A 92 0.77 2.63 0.80
CA VAL A 92 1.39 3.66 1.66
C VAL A 92 1.39 3.21 3.11
N ALA A 93 0.28 2.69 3.63
CA ALA A 93 0.16 2.27 5.02
C ALA A 93 1.00 1.02 5.36
N GLY A 94 1.18 0.11 4.40
CA GLY A 94 1.96 -1.12 4.60
C GLY A 94 3.45 -0.97 4.27
N GLY A 95 3.85 0.14 3.65
CA GLY A 95 5.24 0.41 3.31
C GLY A 95 6.07 0.89 4.51
N SER A 96 7.40 0.82 4.40
CA SER A 96 8.29 1.33 5.45
C SER A 96 8.46 2.85 5.43
N TRP A 97 8.06 3.50 4.35
CA TRP A 97 8.12 4.95 4.17
C TRP A 97 6.83 5.61 4.64
N GLN A 98 6.96 6.77 5.30
CA GLN A 98 5.81 7.53 5.81
C GLN A 98 5.49 8.69 4.87
N TYR A 99 4.22 8.89 4.57
CA TYR A 99 3.76 10.00 3.74
C TYR A 99 3.05 11.07 4.58
N ASP A 100 3.44 12.32 4.37
CA ASP A 100 2.82 13.52 4.92
C ASP A 100 2.06 14.24 3.79
N ALA A 101 0.74 14.34 3.94
CA ALA A 101 -0.12 14.96 2.93
C ALA A 101 -0.05 16.49 2.92
N GLU A 102 0.23 17.12 4.06
CA GLU A 102 0.35 18.58 4.19
C GLU A 102 1.59 19.06 3.43
N GLU A 103 2.71 18.39 3.69
CA GLU A 103 4.00 18.67 3.04
C GLU A 103 4.14 18.00 1.67
N ARG A 104 3.15 17.18 1.28
CA ARG A 104 3.14 16.34 0.08
C ARG A 104 4.46 15.56 -0.07
N CYS A 105 4.93 14.94 1.00
CA CYS A 105 6.26 14.35 1.04
C CYS A 105 6.31 12.98 1.69
N ALA A 106 7.09 12.08 1.09
CA ALA A 106 7.40 10.78 1.63
C ALA A 106 8.79 10.80 2.30
N THR A 107 8.91 10.20 3.48
CA THR A 107 10.16 10.15 4.26
C THR A 107 10.54 8.70 4.54
N ALA A 108 11.82 8.40 4.38
CA ALA A 108 12.37 7.08 4.64
C ALA A 108 12.39 6.77 6.15
N PRO A 109 12.30 5.49 6.55
CA PRO A 109 12.51 5.11 7.94
C PRO A 109 13.98 5.33 8.32
N ASP A 110 14.23 6.05 9.42
CA ASP A 110 15.53 6.47 9.98
C ASP A 110 16.78 6.06 9.16
N THR A 111 17.10 6.83 8.10
CA THR A 111 18.19 6.53 7.14
C THR A 111 19.49 7.28 7.44
N ALA A 112 19.69 7.72 8.69
CA ALA A 112 20.83 8.57 9.05
C ALA A 112 22.17 8.02 8.52
N GLY A 113 22.75 8.72 7.54
CA GLY A 113 24.14 8.55 7.13
C GLY A 113 24.48 7.45 6.12
N THR A 114 23.52 6.74 5.50
CA THR A 114 23.86 5.76 4.45
C THR A 114 23.95 6.42 3.06
N PRO A 115 25.15 6.54 2.44
CA PRO A 115 25.29 7.18 1.14
C PRO A 115 24.54 6.41 0.04
N GLY A 116 23.93 7.15 -0.90
CA GLY A 116 23.22 6.55 -2.03
C GLY A 116 21.82 6.00 -1.72
N ARG A 117 21.30 6.24 -0.50
CA ARG A 117 19.88 6.02 -0.16
C ARG A 117 19.09 7.32 -0.18
N TRP A 118 17.84 7.22 -0.63
CA TRP A 118 16.87 8.31 -0.54
C TRP A 118 16.42 8.50 0.90
N ALA A 119 16.31 9.76 1.33
CA ALA A 119 15.86 10.11 2.68
C ALA A 119 14.48 10.78 2.65
N LYS A 120 14.19 11.57 1.62
CA LYS A 120 12.93 12.30 1.50
C LYS A 120 12.56 12.53 0.03
N MET A 121 11.28 12.51 -0.30
CA MET A 121 10.77 12.79 -1.65
C MET A 121 9.54 13.70 -1.56
N TRP A 122 9.58 14.87 -2.19
CA TRP A 122 8.44 15.78 -2.30
C TRP A 122 7.73 15.57 -3.63
N GLN A 123 6.42 15.35 -3.60
CA GLN A 123 5.58 15.26 -4.78
C GLN A 123 5.36 16.65 -5.38
N LEU A 124 5.96 16.89 -6.54
CA LEU A 124 5.77 18.14 -7.28
C LEU A 124 4.55 18.05 -8.19
N CYS A 125 4.38 16.91 -8.86
CA CYS A 125 3.25 16.65 -9.75
C CYS A 125 2.95 15.15 -9.77
N THR A 126 1.67 14.80 -9.78
CA THR A 126 1.18 13.42 -9.83
C THR A 126 0.24 13.28 -11.01
N PHE A 127 0.45 12.23 -11.79
CA PHE A 127 -0.40 11.82 -12.90
C PHE A 127 -1.15 10.57 -12.47
N PRO A 128 -2.49 10.62 -12.36
CA PRO A 128 -3.29 9.49 -11.90
C PRO A 128 -3.17 8.30 -12.85
N PHE A 129 -3.68 7.16 -12.42
CA PHE A 129 -3.65 5.94 -13.22
C PHE A 129 -4.33 6.15 -14.57
N ASP A 130 -3.58 5.90 -15.64
CA ASP A 130 -4.07 5.92 -17.02
C ASP A 130 -4.30 4.47 -17.50
N PRO A 131 -5.53 4.10 -17.88
CA PRO A 131 -5.84 2.74 -18.35
C PRO A 131 -5.17 2.39 -19.69
N ALA A 132 -4.81 3.37 -20.53
CA ALA A 132 -4.15 3.12 -21.80
C ALA A 132 -2.70 2.66 -21.58
N THR A 133 -1.97 3.36 -20.72
CA THR A 133 -0.59 3.00 -20.33
C THR A 133 -0.52 2.00 -19.18
N ARG A 134 -1.65 1.74 -18.50
CA ARG A 134 -1.77 0.88 -17.30
C ARG A 134 -0.76 1.26 -16.21
N SER A 135 -0.56 2.56 -16.04
CA SER A 135 0.44 3.12 -15.13
C SER A 135 0.01 4.47 -14.58
N SER A 136 0.61 4.85 -13.46
CA SER A 136 0.55 6.19 -12.86
C SER A 136 1.98 6.68 -12.67
N THR A 137 2.19 8.00 -12.72
CA THR A 137 3.52 8.60 -12.66
C THR A 137 3.53 9.76 -11.67
N ALA A 138 4.66 10.01 -11.02
CA ALA A 138 4.88 11.21 -10.24
C ALA A 138 6.23 11.84 -10.58
N VAL A 139 6.28 13.17 -10.58
CA VAL A 139 7.52 13.93 -10.61
C VAL A 139 7.80 14.38 -9.20
N VAL A 140 8.96 13.98 -8.67
CA VAL A 140 9.35 14.24 -7.29
C VAL A 140 10.70 14.94 -7.21
N LEU A 141 10.84 15.83 -6.24
CA LEU A 141 12.16 16.25 -5.77
C LEU A 141 12.62 15.24 -4.72
N ALA A 142 13.66 14.48 -4.99
CA ALA A 142 14.21 13.50 -4.06
C ALA A 142 15.48 14.03 -3.42
N ARG A 143 15.62 13.85 -2.11
CA ARG A 143 16.82 14.14 -1.33
C ARG A 143 17.49 12.84 -0.91
N GLU A 144 18.76 12.70 -1.24
CA GLU A 144 19.60 11.62 -0.73
C GLU A 144 20.00 11.88 0.72
N SER A 145 20.34 10.82 1.45
CA SER A 145 20.78 10.89 2.86
C SER A 145 22.05 11.75 3.04
N ALA A 146 22.86 11.89 1.98
CA ALA A 146 24.03 12.77 1.94
C ALA A 146 23.69 14.26 1.70
N GLY A 147 22.41 14.61 1.54
CA GLY A 147 21.93 15.99 1.36
C GLY A 147 21.80 16.47 -0.09
N SER A 148 22.23 15.67 -1.07
CA SER A 148 22.06 15.99 -2.48
C SER A 148 20.57 15.93 -2.87
N HIS A 149 20.15 16.77 -3.82
CA HIS A 149 18.78 16.79 -4.32
C HIS A 149 18.75 16.46 -5.82
N ARG A 150 17.75 15.68 -6.25
CA ARG A 150 17.60 15.22 -7.62
C ARG A 150 16.13 15.21 -8.01
N LEU A 151 15.82 15.68 -9.22
CA LEU A 151 14.49 15.54 -9.79
C LEU A 151 14.34 14.12 -10.36
N LEU A 152 13.30 13.39 -9.94
CA LEU A 152 13.03 12.03 -10.40
C LEU A 152 11.63 11.94 -10.99
N ARG A 153 11.49 11.07 -12.00
CA ARG A 153 10.21 10.56 -12.45
C ARG A 153 10.02 9.16 -11.87
N LEU A 154 8.98 8.98 -11.08
CA LEU A 154 8.57 7.70 -10.53
C LEU A 154 7.40 7.17 -11.34
N THR A 155 7.38 5.87 -11.62
CA THR A 155 6.27 5.23 -12.35
C THR A 155 5.93 3.92 -11.64
N LYS A 156 4.63 3.70 -11.39
CA LYS A 156 4.08 2.43 -10.93
C LYS A 156 2.95 2.00 -11.87
N GLY A 157 2.74 0.71 -12.05
CA GLY A 157 1.77 0.20 -13.02
C GLY A 157 1.77 -1.31 -13.08
N SER A 158 1.01 -1.86 -14.03
CA SER A 158 1.00 -3.31 -14.23
C SER A 158 2.40 -3.83 -14.59
N PRO A 159 2.82 -5.02 -14.10
CA PRO A 159 4.13 -5.57 -14.42
C PRO A 159 4.41 -5.69 -15.91
N GLU A 160 3.37 -5.98 -16.71
CA GLU A 160 3.47 -6.07 -18.17
C GLU A 160 3.75 -4.70 -18.82
N ALA A 161 3.17 -3.62 -18.30
CA ALA A 161 3.37 -2.26 -18.83
C ALA A 161 4.72 -1.66 -18.43
N LEU A 162 5.22 -2.03 -17.24
CA LEU A 162 6.54 -1.61 -16.77
C LEU A 162 7.67 -2.49 -17.32
N ARG A 163 7.33 -3.63 -17.95
CA ARG A 163 8.34 -4.50 -18.55
C ARG A 163 9.08 -3.68 -19.63
N PRO A 164 10.42 -3.56 -19.55
CA PRO A 164 11.16 -2.98 -20.66
C PRO A 164 10.84 -3.79 -21.93
N ALA A 165 10.64 -3.10 -23.07
CA ALA A 165 10.55 -3.76 -24.37
C ALA A 165 11.67 -4.80 -24.49
N PRO A 166 11.43 -6.01 -25.06
CA PRO A 166 12.45 -7.05 -25.15
C PRO A 166 13.68 -6.48 -25.84
N ARG A 167 14.70 -6.17 -25.04
CA ARG A 167 16.00 -5.71 -25.49
C ARG A 167 16.65 -6.94 -26.11
N ALA A 168 17.12 -6.82 -27.35
CA ALA A 168 17.93 -7.88 -27.95
C ALA A 168 19.18 -8.08 -27.06
N ALA A 169 19.36 -9.30 -26.54
CA ALA A 169 20.40 -9.77 -25.62
C ALA A 169 20.18 -9.54 -24.10
N PRO A 170 20.64 -10.49 -23.25
CA PRO A 170 20.11 -10.71 -21.90
C PRO A 170 20.88 -9.87 -20.88
N GLU A 171 20.22 -8.85 -20.34
CA GLU A 171 20.57 -8.29 -19.04
C GLU A 171 19.33 -8.26 -18.14
N PRO A 172 19.50 -8.45 -16.82
CA PRO A 172 18.42 -8.80 -15.92
C PRO A 172 17.36 -7.69 -15.79
N LEU A 173 16.09 -8.07 -15.97
CA LEU A 173 14.89 -7.21 -15.92
C LEU A 173 14.87 -6.28 -14.69
N HIS A 174 14.94 -4.97 -14.88
CA HIS A 174 14.68 -4.00 -13.80
C HIS A 174 13.19 -3.66 -13.81
N TRP A 175 12.47 -3.97 -12.73
CA TRP A 175 11.03 -3.67 -12.61
C TRP A 175 10.77 -2.20 -12.20
N TYR A 176 11.81 -1.49 -11.79
CA TYR A 176 11.78 -0.06 -11.49
C TYR A 176 12.76 0.68 -12.39
N ASP A 177 12.22 1.53 -13.24
CA ASP A 177 12.98 2.31 -14.21
C ASP A 177 13.06 3.77 -13.76
N ALA A 178 14.04 4.06 -12.90
CA ALA A 178 14.45 5.42 -12.58
C ALA A 178 15.28 6.01 -13.72
N ARG A 179 14.73 6.10 -14.94
CA ARG A 179 15.42 6.71 -16.07
C ARG A 179 15.59 8.21 -15.82
N ARG A 180 16.85 8.67 -15.84
CA ARG A 180 17.24 10.08 -15.97
C ARG A 180 16.51 10.69 -17.18
N ALA A 181 15.49 11.49 -16.93
CA ALA A 181 15.10 12.50 -17.89
C ALA A 181 16.11 13.64 -17.76
N SER A 182 17.05 13.70 -18.70
CA SER A 182 17.78 14.94 -18.95
C SER A 182 16.76 15.94 -19.49
N LEU A 183 16.52 17.02 -18.73
CA LEU A 183 16.04 18.27 -19.29
C LEU A 183 17.22 18.97 -19.97
#